data_AF-A0A950PL66-F1
#
_entry.id   AF-A0A950PL66-F1
#
_cell.length_a   1.000
_cell.length_b   1.000
_cell.length_c   1.000
_cell.angle_alpha   90.00
_cell.angle_beta   90.00
_cell.angle_gamma   90.00
#
_symmetry.space_group_name_H-M   'P 1'
#
loop_
_entity.id
_entity.type
_entity.pdbx_description
1 polymer ?
#
loop_
_entity_poly.entity_id
_entity_poly.type
_entity_poly.pdbx_seq_one_letter_code
_entity_poly.pdbx_strand_id
1 'polypeptide(L)'
;MSASCPASPALDQLADFARWEAELHTNPTETQSALVKRLREVPDLRRDKGRRHPLVVILTLTACATLVVGSDSITAIWQWAARSCQDVLARLGARFDAFSGRY
;
A
#
# COMPACT_ATOMS: atom_id res chain seq x y z
N MET A 1 30.82 -1.99 -4.07
CA MET A 1 30.41 -3.29 -4.61
C MET A 1 28.90 -3.38 -4.49
N SER A 2 28.17 -2.95 -5.52
CA SER A 2 26.70 -3.02 -5.53
C SER A 2 26.30 -4.43 -5.93
N ALA A 3 25.69 -5.18 -5.00
CA ALA A 3 25.02 -6.42 -5.34
C ALA A 3 23.79 -6.07 -6.18
N SER A 4 23.91 -6.23 -7.50
CA SER A 4 22.75 -6.25 -8.39
C SER A 4 22.01 -7.56 -8.09
N CYS A 5 21.00 -7.50 -7.21
CA CYS A 5 20.09 -8.62 -7.07
C CYS A 5 19.40 -8.81 -8.42
N PRO A 6 19.53 -9.97 -9.11
CA PRO A 6 18.62 -10.25 -10.20
C PRO A 6 17.24 -10.24 -9.56
N ALA A 7 16.36 -9.32 -9.98
CA ALA A 7 14.95 -9.46 -9.65
C ALA A 7 14.57 -10.89 -10.05
N SER A 8 14.16 -11.69 -9.07
CA SER A 8 13.84 -13.10 -9.30
C SER A 8 12.87 -13.19 -10.48
N PRO A 9 12.99 -14.14 -11.42
CA PRO A 9 12.03 -14.29 -12.52
C PRO A 9 10.59 -14.43 -12.02
N ALA A 10 10.41 -14.86 -10.75
CA ALA A 10 9.11 -14.85 -10.08
C ALA A 10 8.54 -13.43 -9.82
N LEU A 11 9.39 -12.45 -9.51
CA LEU A 11 8.96 -11.05 -9.34
C LEU A 11 8.52 -10.43 -10.67
N ASP A 12 9.22 -10.75 -11.76
CA ASP A 12 8.83 -10.29 -13.11
C ASP A 12 7.48 -10.90 -13.53
N GLN A 13 7.27 -12.19 -13.28
CA GLN A 13 5.98 -12.85 -13.52
C GLN A 13 4.84 -12.24 -12.69
N LEU A 14 5.10 -11.88 -11.44
CA LEU A 14 4.11 -11.20 -10.60
C LEU A 14 3.81 -9.78 -11.10
N ALA A 15 4.82 -9.06 -11.60
CA ALA A 15 4.62 -7.73 -12.19
C ALA A 15 3.81 -7.80 -13.48
N ASP A 16 4.06 -8.79 -14.35
CA ASP A 16 3.29 -9.02 -15.56
C ASP A 16 1.85 -9.43 -15.27
N PHE A 17 1.63 -10.29 -14.26
CA PHE A 17 0.29 -10.65 -13.80
C PHE A 17 -0.46 -9.45 -13.24
N ALA A 18 0.20 -8.61 -12.43
CA ALA A 18 -0.40 -7.39 -11.89
C ALA A 18 -0.76 -6.39 -12.99
N ARG A 19 0.04 -6.28 -14.05
CA ARG A 19 -0.24 -5.44 -15.21
C ARG A 19 -1.48 -5.93 -15.96
N TRP A 20 -1.60 -7.24 -16.16
CA TRP A 20 -2.76 -7.87 -16.80
C TRP A 20 -4.05 -7.69 -15.96
N GLU A 21 -3.99 -7.84 -14.64
CA GLU A 21 -5.15 -7.57 -13.77
C GLU A 21 -5.54 -6.09 -13.76
N ALA A 22 -4.59 -5.17 -13.89
CA ALA A 22 -4.89 -3.74 -13.99
C ALA A 22 -5.64 -3.40 -15.29
N GLU A 23 -5.31 -4.06 -16.40
CA GLU A 23 -6.00 -3.90 -17.69
C GLU A 23 -7.46 -4.41 -17.64
N LEU A 24 -7.76 -5.38 -16.78
CA LEU A 24 -9.11 -5.93 -16.58
C LEU A 24 -10.04 -4.99 -15.80
N HIS A 25 -9.50 -4.07 -14.99
CA HIS A 25 -10.27 -3.15 -14.17
C HIS A 25 -10.27 -1.74 -14.78
N THR A 26 -11.24 -1.46 -15.65
CA THR A 26 -11.39 -0.18 -16.38
C THR A 26 -11.58 1.04 -15.47
N ASN A 27 -12.08 0.86 -14.23
CA ASN A 27 -12.31 1.95 -13.29
C ASN A 27 -11.28 1.95 -12.14
N PRO A 28 -10.56 3.07 -11.89
CA PRO A 28 -9.52 3.13 -10.86
C PRO A 28 -10.05 2.87 -9.45
N THR A 29 -11.31 3.21 -9.17
CA THR A 29 -11.98 2.94 -7.88
C THR A 29 -12.24 1.44 -7.67
N GLU A 30 -12.55 0.71 -8.74
CA GLU A 30 -12.75 -0.74 -8.69
C GLU A 30 -11.41 -1.45 -8.48
N THR A 31 -10.35 -1.01 -9.18
CA THR A 31 -8.98 -1.50 -9.00
C THR A 31 -8.49 -1.27 -7.57
N GLN A 32 -8.72 -0.07 -7.00
CA GLN A 32 -8.40 0.22 -5.59
C GLN A 32 -9.15 -0.71 -4.63
N SER A 33 -10.43 -0.95 -4.88
CA SER A 33 -11.26 -1.82 -4.03
C SER A 33 -10.83 -3.28 -4.11
N ALA A 34 -10.45 -3.76 -5.30
CA ALA A 34 -9.93 -5.10 -5.53
C ALA A 34 -8.57 -5.31 -4.84
N LEU A 35 -7.65 -4.36 -4.97
CA LEU A 35 -6.34 -4.39 -4.31
C LEU A 35 -6.49 -4.42 -2.80
N VAL A 36 -7.30 -3.52 -2.23
CA VAL A 36 -7.52 -3.48 -0.77
C VAL A 36 -8.14 -4.79 -0.27
N LYS A 37 -9.05 -5.40 -1.03
CA LYS A 37 -9.63 -6.71 -0.70
C LYS A 37 -8.57 -7.80 -0.66
N ARG A 38 -7.67 -7.86 -1.65
CA ARG A 38 -6.55 -8.80 -1.67
C ARG A 38 -5.56 -8.57 -0.52
N LEU A 39 -5.24 -7.32 -0.23
CA LEU A 39 -4.33 -6.98 0.87
C LEU A 39 -4.91 -7.32 2.25
N ARG A 40 -6.25 -7.40 2.40
CA ARG A 40 -6.89 -7.90 3.62
C ARG A 40 -6.76 -9.41 3.80
N GLU A 41 -6.54 -10.17 2.72
CA GLU A 41 -6.33 -11.62 2.78
C GLU A 41 -4.92 -11.97 3.31
N VAL A 42 -3.99 -11.00 3.32
CA VAL A 42 -2.63 -11.20 3.83
C VAL A 42 -2.66 -11.38 5.35
N PRO A 43 -2.20 -12.53 5.88
CA PRO A 43 -2.20 -12.77 7.32
C PRO A 43 -1.24 -11.81 8.03
N ASP A 44 -1.75 -11.10 9.05
CA ASP A 44 -0.93 -10.23 9.89
C ASP A 44 -0.20 -11.05 10.96
N LEU A 45 1.07 -11.35 10.69
CA LEU A 45 1.95 -12.11 11.59
C LEU A 45 2.54 -11.26 12.73
N ARG A 46 2.24 -9.95 12.78
CA ARG A 46 2.75 -9.08 13.85
C ARG A 46 2.11 -9.48 15.18
N ARG A 47 2.83 -9.34 16.29
CA ARG A 47 2.23 -9.56 17.62
C ARG A 47 1.02 -8.66 17.82
N ASP A 48 -0.03 -9.17 18.45
CA ASP A 48 -1.26 -8.41 18.71
C ASP A 48 -1.00 -7.18 19.61
N LYS A 49 -0.06 -7.31 20.55
CA LYS A 49 0.37 -6.20 21.40
C LYS A 49 1.17 -5.19 20.59
N GLY A 50 0.65 -3.96 20.50
CA GLY A 50 1.33 -2.83 19.87
C GLY A 50 0.91 -2.54 18.42
N ARG A 51 -0.15 -3.17 17.92
CA ARG A 51 -0.72 -2.84 16.59
C ARG A 51 -1.36 -1.45 16.61
N ARG A 52 -0.64 -0.45 16.10
CA ARG A 52 -1.14 0.93 15.95
C ARG A 52 -1.88 1.18 14.63
N HIS A 53 -1.48 0.47 13.57
CA HIS A 53 -2.03 0.62 12.23
C HIS A 53 -2.35 -0.76 11.62
N PRO A 54 -3.53 -0.95 11.02
CA PRO A 54 -3.87 -2.18 10.31
C PRO A 54 -2.85 -2.48 9.20
N LEU A 55 -2.55 -3.76 8.99
CA LEU A 55 -1.55 -4.15 7.99
C LEU A 55 -1.94 -3.69 6.59
N VAL A 56 -3.22 -3.81 6.24
CA VAL A 56 -3.76 -3.34 4.96
C VAL A 56 -3.47 -1.86 4.71
N VAL A 57 -3.58 -1.00 5.73
CA VAL A 57 -3.30 0.44 5.60
C VAL A 57 -1.83 0.68 5.25
N ILE A 58 -0.94 -0.04 5.94
CA ILE A 58 0.51 0.06 5.72
C ILE A 58 0.86 -0.42 4.31
N LEU A 59 0.35 -1.60 3.91
CA LEU A 59 0.64 -2.18 2.60
C LEU A 59 0.14 -1.28 1.47
N THR A 60 -1.10 -0.77 1.56
CA THR A 60 -1.67 0.11 0.52
C THR A 60 -0.91 1.42 0.41
N LEU A 61 -0.57 2.07 1.54
CA LEU A 61 0.17 3.33 1.53
C LEU A 61 1.58 3.15 0.95
N THR A 62 2.27 2.07 1.36
CA THR A 62 3.62 1.77 0.87
C THR A 62 3.59 1.48 -0.62
N ALA A 63 2.67 0.64 -1.08
CA ALA A 63 2.52 0.33 -2.49
C ALA A 63 2.18 1.58 -3.32
N CYS A 64 1.29 2.45 -2.84
CA CYS A 64 0.94 3.66 -3.57
C CYS A 64 2.13 4.65 -3.63
N ALA A 65 2.84 4.85 -2.53
CA ALA A 65 3.99 5.73 -2.49
C ALA A 65 5.18 5.21 -3.33
N THR A 66 5.42 3.90 -3.38
CA THR A 66 6.51 3.33 -4.19
C THR A 66 6.13 3.23 -5.67
N LEU A 67 4.91 2.78 -6.00
CA LEU A 67 4.51 2.55 -7.39
C LEU A 67 4.14 3.84 -8.13
N VAL A 68 3.46 4.78 -7.46
CA VAL A 68 2.95 5.99 -8.13
C VAL A 68 3.97 7.13 -8.08
N VAL A 69 4.71 7.25 -6.96
CA VAL A 69 5.64 8.37 -6.74
C VAL A 69 7.10 7.94 -6.93
N GLY A 70 7.41 6.64 -6.91
CA GLY A 70 8.79 6.16 -6.99
C GLY A 70 9.61 6.49 -5.74
N SER A 71 8.96 6.64 -4.58
CA SER A 71 9.64 7.00 -3.34
C SER A 71 10.54 5.86 -2.86
N ASP A 72 11.81 6.16 -2.62
CA ASP A 72 12.84 5.21 -2.16
C ASP A 72 13.14 5.33 -0.65
N SER A 73 12.56 6.34 0.02
CA SER A 73 12.76 6.60 1.44
C SER A 73 11.45 6.53 2.25
N ILE A 74 11.55 5.96 3.46
CA ILE A 74 10.48 5.95 4.47
C ILE A 74 9.96 7.36 4.77
N THR A 75 10.84 8.36 4.78
CA THR A 75 10.43 9.75 5.05
C THR A 75 9.57 10.32 3.92
N ALA A 76 9.90 10.01 2.66
CA ALA A 76 9.13 10.43 1.51
C ALA A 76 7.75 9.76 1.48
N ILE A 77 7.70 8.46 1.78
CA ILE A 77 6.45 7.71 1.93
C ILE A 77 5.58 8.32 3.03
N TRP A 78 6.16 8.67 4.18
CA TRP A 78 5.43 9.29 5.29
C TRP A 78 4.89 10.68 4.93
N GLN A 79 5.68 11.52 4.27
CA GLN A 79 5.24 12.85 3.81
C GLN A 79 4.10 12.75 2.79
N TRP A 80 4.16 11.78 1.88
CA TRP A 80 3.09 11.53 0.93
C TRP A 80 1.82 11.04 1.63
N ALA A 81 1.95 10.10 2.57
CA ALA A 81 0.83 9.63 3.38
C ALA A 81 0.18 10.78 4.17
N ALA A 82 0.98 11.66 4.78
CA ALA A 82 0.48 12.83 5.52
C ALA A 82 -0.28 13.84 4.63
N ARG A 83 0.00 13.85 3.32
CA ARG A 83 -0.68 14.71 2.33
C ARG A 83 -1.81 14.00 1.58
N SER A 84 -2.05 12.73 1.87
CA SER A 84 -3.09 11.93 1.23
C SER A 84 -4.50 12.36 1.66
N CYS A 85 -5.48 12.12 0.78
CA CYS A 85 -6.87 12.48 1.04
C CYS A 85 -7.41 11.70 2.26
N GLN A 86 -8.01 12.43 3.20
CA GLN A 86 -8.52 11.89 4.46
C GLN A 86 -9.66 10.89 4.24
N ASP A 87 -10.48 11.08 3.19
CA ASP A 87 -11.55 10.15 2.82
C ASP A 87 -11.00 8.77 2.40
N VAL A 88 -9.84 8.75 1.74
CA VAL A 88 -9.16 7.52 1.32
C VAL A 88 -8.59 6.81 2.55
N LEU A 89 -7.96 7.55 3.46
CA LEU A 89 -7.43 7.01 4.72
C LEU A 89 -8.56 6.42 5.59
N ALA A 90 -9.71 7.10 5.68
CA ALA A 90 -10.90 6.61 6.39
C ALA A 90 -11.42 5.30 5.78
N ARG A 91 -11.56 5.22 4.45
CA ARG A 91 -12.01 4.00 3.74
C ARG A 91 -11.05 2.83 3.91
N LEU A 92 -9.75 3.11 4.01
CA LEU A 92 -8.73 2.11 4.27
C LEU A 92 -8.72 1.62 5.73
N GLY A 93 -9.40 2.34 6.63
CA GLY A 93 -9.41 2.04 8.07
C GLY A 93 -8.18 2.55 8.79
N ALA A 94 -7.59 3.65 8.33
CA ALA A 94 -6.49 4.32 9.01
C ALA A 94 -6.92 4.79 10.42
N ARG A 95 -5.94 4.95 11.30
CA ARG A 95 -6.19 5.30 12.69
C ARG A 95 -6.54 6.78 12.77
N PHE A 96 -7.74 7.08 13.25
CA PHE A 96 -8.11 8.45 13.59
C PHE A 96 -7.32 8.97 14.80
N ASP A 97 -6.70 10.13 14.63
CA ASP A 97 -6.09 10.92 15.69
C ASP A 97 -7.05 12.02 16.14
N ALA A 98 -7.59 11.86 17.35
CA ALA A 98 -8.54 12.78 17.95
C ALA A 98 -7.93 14.16 18.26
N PHE A 99 -6.61 14.29 18.41
CA PHE A 99 -5.97 15.56 18.72
C PHE A 99 -5.76 16.44 17.48
N SER A 100 -5.47 15.83 16.34
CA SER A 100 -5.29 16.54 15.07
C SER A 100 -6.53 16.55 14.18
N GLY A 101 -7.54 15.73 14.50
CA GLY A 101 -8.78 15.59 13.73
C GLY A 101 -8.57 14.92 12.37
N ARG A 102 -7.53 14.08 12.25
CA ARG A 102 -7.08 13.47 10.99
C ARG A 102 -7.06 11.95 11.09
N TYR A 103 -7.19 11.29 9.95
CA TYR A 103 -6.95 9.85 9.75
C TYR A 103 -5.48 9.56 9.42
#